data_AF-A0AAV7ZAD8-F1
#
_entry.id   AF-A0AAV7ZAD8-F1
#
_cell.length_a   1.000
_cell.length_b   1.000
_cell.length_c   1.000
_cell.angle_alpha   90.00
_cell.angle_beta   90.00
_cell.angle_gamma   90.00
#
_symmetry.space_group_name_H-M   'P 1'
#
loop_
_entity.id
_entity.type
_entity.pdbx_description
1 polymer ?
#
loop_
_entity_poly.entity_id
_entity_poly.type
_entity_poly.pdbx_seq_one_letter_code
_entity_poly.pdbx_strand_id
1 'polypeptide(L)'
;MTIGKSNRQFRKKGRKQKADPFLKKVWYDVKAPNIFRETQIGKTCVNPTGGGKTSEQQLDKRMFEVSLGDLNKDERKSYMQFKFRVEHVSGTNCFTNFYGMRLTNDKVQSLVVKYHTLIEAVVNVKTTDGYTVRIFCIGFTKKDRNQVKKTCYAQSSQVREIRRRMVNIMIKESNCTLKELTLKLISESVPKEITKQCQSVFPLQNVYLRKMKVLKTPKVDVDTILKLHGFETKKKKETGKKVNRKKKKRGEYDHEEWLEDFKMALKNSTWMGGALPSMRRNIQKQTIKCVNAFKYVSQEGLTISFDREKVIKSIQNTRMFQKMPEDVVENPNHTTEVTVLNRDCLLAAEDLINEGFERPCVLNMANPYHPGGGYEGGAGAQEENVFRRTNYIQSLIDKENLVTEKAFSYPIPLLGAIYSPEVIVFRGAEEQGYPYLEKPFVVSFIASAAIPRPRVKMADESWELEEEEYKITKKKIRTMLKVPLIYGHDSLVLSAYGCGAFGNPASHMAKIFHEILDEEFKGYYKKIVFAIIDGKKGQLEKHGSVNPKGNFLPFFEEFKK
;
A
#
# COMPACT_ATOMS: atom_id res chain seq x y z
N MET A 1 51.79 -90.60 32.98
CA MET A 1 51.87 -89.13 32.83
C MET A 1 52.17 -88.78 31.39
N THR A 2 51.18 -88.30 30.63
CA THR A 2 51.39 -87.35 29.52
C THR A 2 50.09 -86.64 29.21
N ILE A 3 50.25 -85.37 28.84
CA ILE A 3 49.29 -84.28 28.85
C ILE A 3 48.38 -84.31 27.62
N GLY A 4 47.09 -84.03 27.81
CA GLY A 4 46.11 -83.83 26.74
C GLY A 4 45.03 -82.82 27.13
N LYS A 5 45.42 -81.59 27.44
CA LYS A 5 44.49 -80.45 27.62
C LYS A 5 43.86 -80.09 26.27
N SER A 6 42.55 -80.24 26.13
CA SER A 6 41.71 -79.33 25.34
C SER A 6 40.22 -79.68 25.52
N ASN A 7 39.62 -79.19 26.61
CA ASN A 7 38.19 -78.86 26.58
C ASN A 7 38.07 -77.35 26.46
N ARG A 8 38.05 -76.88 25.20
CA ARG A 8 37.60 -75.53 24.83
C ARG A 8 36.15 -75.39 25.28
N GLN A 9 35.93 -74.97 26.53
CA GLN A 9 34.65 -74.39 26.92
C GLN A 9 34.50 -73.08 26.16
N PHE A 10 33.72 -73.12 25.07
CA PHE A 10 33.23 -71.94 24.39
C PHE A 10 32.45 -71.09 25.41
N ARG A 11 33.09 -70.07 26.01
CA ARG A 11 32.38 -69.00 26.70
C ARG A 11 31.44 -68.39 25.67
N LYS A 12 30.14 -68.67 25.77
CA LYS A 12 29.09 -67.97 25.04
C LYS A 12 29.34 -66.47 25.26
N LYS A 13 29.82 -65.78 24.23
CA LYS A 13 29.95 -64.31 24.25
C LYS A 13 28.57 -63.78 24.58
N GLY A 14 28.41 -63.24 25.80
CA GLY A 14 27.20 -62.57 26.22
C GLY A 14 26.80 -61.57 25.13
N ARG A 15 25.63 -61.77 24.56
CA ARG A 15 25.09 -60.91 23.50
C ARG A 15 24.90 -59.54 24.14
N LYS A 16 25.83 -58.59 23.90
CA LYS A 16 25.72 -57.21 24.43
C LYS A 16 24.30 -56.73 24.17
N GLN A 17 23.57 -56.39 25.24
CA GLN A 17 22.23 -55.85 25.15
C GLN A 17 22.30 -54.61 24.25
N LYS A 18 21.57 -54.63 23.12
CA LYS A 18 21.59 -53.51 22.18
C LYS A 18 20.98 -52.30 22.90
N ALA A 19 21.76 -51.26 23.10
CA ALA A 19 21.26 -50.00 23.67
C ALA A 19 20.09 -49.46 22.83
N ASP A 20 19.10 -48.87 23.49
CA ASP A 20 17.92 -48.29 22.82
C ASP A 20 18.35 -47.28 21.74
N PRO A 21 17.92 -47.44 20.48
CA PRO A 21 18.21 -46.51 19.40
C PRO A 21 17.82 -45.05 19.68
N PHE A 22 16.81 -44.79 20.51
CA PHE A 22 16.33 -43.44 20.82
C PHE A 22 17.27 -42.65 21.75
N LEU A 23 18.07 -43.32 22.57
CA LEU A 23 19.09 -42.67 23.42
C LEU A 23 20.13 -41.90 22.60
N LYS A 24 20.27 -42.25 21.33
CA LYS A 24 21.20 -41.61 20.38
C LYS A 24 20.50 -40.62 19.46
N LYS A 25 19.25 -40.23 19.68
CA LYS A 25 18.54 -39.31 18.78
C LYS A 25 18.61 -37.88 19.29
N VAL A 26 18.90 -36.96 18.38
CA VAL A 26 18.81 -35.51 18.63
C VAL A 26 17.59 -34.97 17.89
N TRP A 27 16.79 -34.16 18.57
CA TRP A 27 15.56 -33.58 18.04
C TRP A 27 15.80 -32.19 17.46
N TYR A 28 15.14 -31.93 16.33
CA TYR A 28 15.17 -30.68 15.59
C TYR A 28 13.74 -30.21 15.30
N ASP A 29 13.56 -28.90 15.34
CA ASP A 29 12.31 -28.22 15.09
C ASP A 29 12.22 -27.83 13.61
N VAL A 30 11.18 -28.27 12.91
CA VAL A 30 10.96 -27.99 11.48
C VAL A 30 10.11 -26.74 11.33
N LYS A 31 10.66 -25.73 10.65
CA LYS A 31 10.02 -24.44 10.46
C LYS A 31 9.55 -24.22 9.01
N ALA A 32 8.30 -23.80 8.85
CA ALA A 32 7.72 -23.28 7.61
C ALA A 32 8.14 -21.82 7.38
N PRO A 33 8.24 -21.35 6.12
CA PRO A 33 8.37 -19.92 5.82
C PRO A 33 7.26 -19.08 6.45
N ASN A 34 7.54 -17.79 6.74
CA ASN A 34 6.58 -16.82 7.32
C ASN A 34 5.45 -16.40 6.36
N ILE A 35 5.15 -17.23 5.36
CA ILE A 35 3.99 -17.12 4.46
C ILE A 35 2.75 -17.72 5.15
N PHE A 36 2.97 -18.69 6.04
CA PHE A 36 1.93 -19.39 6.79
C PHE A 36 1.78 -18.80 8.18
N ARG A 37 0.59 -18.95 8.77
CA ARG A 37 0.30 -18.43 10.12
C ARG A 37 1.09 -19.17 11.19
N GLU A 38 1.13 -20.51 11.10
CA GLU A 38 1.93 -21.36 11.97
C GLU A 38 3.28 -21.66 11.32
N THR A 39 4.34 -21.14 11.93
CA THR A 39 5.71 -21.32 11.43
C THR A 39 6.33 -22.62 11.91
N GLN A 40 5.87 -23.17 13.04
CA GLN A 40 6.38 -24.43 13.57
C GLN A 40 5.54 -25.59 13.03
N ILE A 41 6.11 -26.39 12.13
CA ILE A 41 5.41 -27.50 11.48
C ILE A 41 5.41 -28.75 12.35
N GLY A 42 6.55 -29.04 12.98
CA GLY A 42 6.73 -30.30 13.71
C GLY A 42 8.17 -30.53 14.14
N LYS A 43 8.45 -31.74 14.60
CA LYS A 43 9.78 -32.15 15.08
C LYS A 43 10.28 -33.34 14.29
N THR A 44 11.59 -33.37 14.05
CA THR A 44 12.27 -34.49 13.40
C THR A 44 13.49 -34.89 14.23
N CYS A 45 13.87 -36.16 14.20
CA CYS A 45 15.06 -36.62 14.90
C CYS A 45 16.09 -37.23 13.93
N VAL A 46 17.36 -37.04 14.26
CA VAL A 46 18.51 -37.62 13.56
C VAL A 46 19.52 -38.19 14.53
N ASN A 47 20.40 -39.04 14.02
CA ASN A 47 21.55 -39.45 14.80
C ASN A 47 22.48 -38.22 14.96
N PRO A 48 23.20 -38.10 16.09
CA PRO A 48 24.25 -37.11 16.24
C PRO A 48 25.32 -37.32 15.19
N THR A 49 26.10 -36.27 14.96
CA THR A 49 27.26 -36.31 14.06
C THR A 49 28.19 -37.46 14.43
N GLY A 50 28.43 -38.35 13.47
CA GLY A 50 29.24 -39.54 13.65
C GLY A 50 29.37 -40.34 12.35
N GLY A 51 30.49 -41.04 12.17
CA GLY A 51 30.72 -41.87 10.99
C GLY A 51 30.83 -41.09 9.68
N GLY A 52 31.43 -39.88 9.71
CA GLY A 52 31.70 -39.07 8.51
C GLY A 52 30.49 -38.32 7.93
N LYS A 53 29.32 -38.36 8.58
CA LYS A 53 28.13 -37.59 8.18
C LYS A 53 27.68 -36.69 9.32
N THR A 54 27.52 -35.39 9.05
CA THR A 54 26.97 -34.45 10.03
C THR A 54 25.45 -34.59 10.14
N SER A 55 24.89 -34.21 11.30
CA SER A 55 23.43 -34.18 11.49
C SER A 55 22.73 -33.27 10.47
N GLU A 56 23.36 -32.15 10.11
CA GLU A 56 22.87 -31.21 9.10
C GLU A 56 22.77 -31.86 7.71
N GLN A 57 23.81 -32.59 7.28
CA GLN A 57 23.79 -33.33 6.01
C GLN A 57 22.72 -34.44 5.98
N GLN A 58 22.39 -35.03 7.13
CA GLN A 58 21.32 -36.01 7.22
C GLN A 58 19.92 -35.39 7.12
N LEU A 59 19.77 -34.13 7.52
CA LEU A 59 18.54 -33.36 7.50
C LEU A 59 18.32 -32.62 6.17
N ASP A 60 19.39 -32.25 5.49
CA ASP A 60 19.36 -31.59 4.19
C ASP A 60 18.50 -32.40 3.20
N LYS A 61 17.68 -31.68 2.43
CA LYS A 61 16.77 -32.23 1.41
C LYS A 61 15.68 -33.18 1.92
N ARG A 62 15.51 -33.35 3.23
CA ARG A 62 14.33 -34.05 3.76
C ARG A 62 13.06 -33.30 3.38
N MET A 63 12.03 -34.07 3.06
CA MET A 63 10.73 -33.59 2.67
C MET A 63 9.74 -33.78 3.82
N PHE A 64 9.06 -32.71 4.20
CA PHE A 64 7.98 -32.72 5.17
C PHE A 64 6.66 -32.40 4.46
N GLU A 65 5.61 -33.13 4.80
CA GLU A 65 4.29 -32.95 4.22
C GLU A 65 3.30 -32.57 5.31
N VAL A 66 2.55 -31.49 5.08
CA VAL A 66 1.70 -30.86 6.09
C VAL A 66 0.39 -30.45 5.44
N SER A 67 -0.71 -30.57 6.16
CA SER A 67 -1.99 -30.03 5.75
C SER A 67 -1.99 -28.50 5.78
N LEU A 68 -2.60 -27.86 4.79
CA LEU A 68 -2.82 -26.41 4.80
C LEU A 68 -3.74 -25.99 5.96
N GLY A 69 -4.65 -26.87 6.37
CA GLY A 69 -5.53 -26.62 7.52
C GLY A 69 -4.75 -26.40 8.80
N ASP A 70 -3.70 -27.19 9.02
CA ASP A 70 -2.83 -27.07 10.21
C ASP A 70 -1.96 -25.81 10.14
N LEU A 71 -1.47 -25.45 8.94
CA LEU A 71 -0.60 -24.29 8.73
C LEU A 71 -1.32 -22.94 8.91
N ASN A 72 -2.60 -22.86 8.55
CA ASN A 72 -3.39 -21.62 8.59
C ASN A 72 -4.52 -21.60 9.64
N LYS A 73 -4.72 -22.72 10.35
CA LYS A 73 -5.89 -22.94 11.23
C LYS A 73 -7.23 -22.77 10.50
N ASP A 74 -7.30 -23.28 9.27
CA ASP A 74 -8.51 -23.28 8.44
C ASP A 74 -8.85 -24.70 8.00
N GLU A 75 -9.71 -25.37 8.75
CA GLU A 75 -10.07 -26.78 8.54
C GLU A 75 -10.72 -27.05 7.17
N ARG A 76 -11.33 -26.03 6.54
CA ARG A 76 -11.99 -26.19 5.23
C ARG A 76 -10.99 -26.59 4.15
N LYS A 77 -9.72 -26.22 4.31
CA LYS A 77 -8.65 -26.47 3.34
C LYS A 77 -7.72 -27.62 3.73
N SER A 78 -8.13 -28.47 4.67
CA SER A 78 -7.33 -29.61 5.11
C SER A 78 -7.03 -30.64 4.00
N TYR A 79 -7.79 -30.60 2.91
CA TYR A 79 -7.56 -31.45 1.73
C TYR A 79 -6.32 -31.05 0.90
N MET A 80 -5.71 -29.89 1.16
CA MET A 80 -4.50 -29.44 0.46
C MET A 80 -3.26 -29.79 1.29
N GLN A 81 -2.37 -30.62 0.75
CA GLN A 81 -1.10 -30.99 1.37
C GLN A 81 0.06 -30.23 0.72
N PHE A 82 0.83 -29.54 1.55
CA PHE A 82 2.03 -28.79 1.16
C PHE A 82 3.27 -29.62 1.50
N LYS A 83 4.24 -29.59 0.58
CA LYS A 83 5.54 -30.25 0.74
C LYS A 83 6.62 -29.21 0.91
N PHE A 84 7.36 -29.35 1.99
CA PHE A 84 8.47 -28.49 2.38
C PHE A 84 9.76 -29.27 2.32
N ARG A 85 10.81 -28.66 1.75
CA ARG A 85 12.15 -29.23 1.70
C ARG A 85 13.05 -28.48 2.67
N VAL A 86 13.84 -29.19 3.48
CA VAL A 86 14.90 -28.55 4.27
C VAL A 86 15.99 -28.06 3.34
N GLU A 87 16.33 -26.78 3.43
CA GLU A 87 17.41 -26.15 2.67
C GLU A 87 18.54 -25.64 3.57
N HIS A 88 18.24 -25.31 4.83
CA HIS A 88 19.24 -24.88 5.80
C HIS A 88 18.89 -25.36 7.21
N VAL A 89 19.90 -25.74 7.99
CA VAL A 89 19.78 -26.11 9.40
C VAL A 89 20.62 -25.14 10.22
N SER A 90 20.06 -24.59 11.29
CA SER A 90 20.78 -23.69 12.19
C SER A 90 20.42 -23.98 13.63
N GLY A 91 21.43 -24.36 14.42
CA GLY A 91 21.22 -24.82 15.79
C GLY A 91 20.26 -26.03 15.80
N THR A 92 19.14 -25.90 16.51
CA THR A 92 18.09 -26.93 16.59
C THR A 92 16.98 -26.75 15.56
N ASN A 93 17.03 -25.71 14.72
CA ASN A 93 15.96 -25.37 13.77
C ASN A 93 16.31 -25.80 12.34
N CYS A 94 15.35 -26.42 11.67
CA CYS A 94 15.39 -26.74 10.24
C CYS A 94 14.54 -25.73 9.48
N PHE A 95 15.17 -24.90 8.66
CA PHE A 95 14.48 -23.95 7.79
C PHE A 95 14.13 -24.64 6.47
N THR A 96 12.84 -24.60 6.15
CA THR A 96 12.31 -25.24 4.96
C THR A 96 11.87 -24.25 3.90
N ASN A 97 11.84 -24.69 2.65
CA ASN A 97 11.30 -23.97 1.52
C ASN A 97 10.17 -24.77 0.86
N PHE A 98 9.27 -24.10 0.17
CA PHE A 98 8.17 -24.74 -0.54
C PHE A 98 8.69 -25.54 -1.74
N TYR A 99 8.26 -26.81 -1.85
CA TYR A 99 8.71 -27.72 -2.92
C TYR A 99 7.56 -28.25 -3.79
N GLY A 100 6.34 -28.26 -3.26
CA GLY A 100 5.19 -28.71 -4.02
C GLY A 100 3.93 -28.79 -3.20
N MET A 101 2.84 -29.07 -3.90
CA MET A 101 1.50 -29.15 -3.34
C MET A 101 0.79 -30.33 -3.99
N ARG A 102 -0.05 -31.05 -3.24
CA ARG A 102 -1.00 -32.01 -3.79
C ARG A 102 -2.33 -31.93 -3.05
N LEU A 103 -3.41 -32.27 -3.72
CA LEU A 103 -4.67 -32.59 -3.03
C LEU A 103 -4.59 -33.99 -2.43
N THR A 104 -5.33 -34.25 -1.35
CA THR A 104 -5.51 -35.59 -0.80
C THR A 104 -6.21 -36.49 -1.81
N ASN A 105 -5.90 -37.80 -1.78
CA ASN A 105 -6.51 -38.76 -2.70
C ASN A 105 -8.03 -38.81 -2.53
N ASP A 106 -8.52 -38.77 -1.28
CA ASP A 106 -9.94 -38.71 -0.95
C ASP A 106 -10.64 -37.51 -1.60
N LYS A 107 -10.03 -36.32 -1.54
CA LYS A 107 -10.58 -35.15 -2.22
C LYS A 107 -10.60 -35.31 -3.74
N VAL A 108 -9.54 -35.84 -4.35
CA VAL A 108 -9.52 -36.05 -5.80
C VAL A 108 -10.59 -37.07 -6.22
N GLN A 109 -10.74 -38.17 -5.46
CA GLN A 109 -11.72 -39.22 -5.75
C GLN A 109 -13.15 -38.73 -5.58
N SER A 110 -13.44 -37.92 -4.56
CA SER A 110 -14.79 -37.35 -4.35
C SER A 110 -15.22 -36.34 -5.42
N LEU A 111 -14.28 -35.70 -6.13
CA LEU A 111 -14.59 -34.77 -7.22
C LEU A 111 -14.97 -35.48 -8.52
N VAL A 112 -14.53 -36.72 -8.71
CA VAL A 112 -14.79 -37.49 -9.93
C VAL A 112 -16.18 -38.10 -9.87
N VAL A 113 -17.12 -37.49 -10.59
CA VAL A 113 -18.52 -37.94 -10.65
C VAL A 113 -18.87 -38.34 -12.08
N LYS A 114 -19.76 -39.34 -12.24
CA LYS A 114 -20.30 -39.76 -13.54
C LYS A 114 -21.07 -38.63 -14.23
N TYR A 115 -21.29 -38.76 -15.53
CA TYR A 115 -22.08 -37.84 -16.37
C TYR A 115 -21.52 -36.43 -16.58
N HIS A 116 -20.27 -36.20 -16.18
CA HIS A 116 -19.53 -34.97 -16.40
C HIS A 116 -18.23 -35.25 -17.15
N THR A 117 -17.73 -34.27 -17.90
CA THR A 117 -16.44 -34.37 -18.57
C THR A 117 -15.34 -33.87 -17.64
N LEU A 118 -14.30 -34.69 -17.44
CA LEU A 118 -13.08 -34.29 -16.75
C LEU A 118 -12.13 -33.59 -17.75
N ILE A 119 -11.67 -32.41 -17.38
CA ILE A 119 -10.75 -31.60 -18.17
C ILE A 119 -9.46 -31.42 -17.38
N GLU A 120 -8.38 -32.01 -17.90
CA GLU A 120 -7.03 -31.92 -17.35
C GLU A 120 -6.16 -30.99 -18.18
N ALA A 121 -5.34 -30.18 -17.50
CA ALA A 121 -4.32 -29.33 -18.10
C ALA A 121 -3.02 -29.41 -17.30
N VAL A 122 -1.88 -29.43 -17.99
CA VAL A 122 -0.55 -29.51 -17.39
C VAL A 122 0.35 -28.48 -18.04
N VAL A 123 1.11 -27.75 -17.22
CA VAL A 123 2.04 -26.71 -17.70
C VAL A 123 3.36 -26.80 -16.95
N ASN A 124 4.46 -26.65 -17.68
CA ASN A 124 5.78 -26.38 -17.11
C ASN A 124 6.05 -24.88 -17.23
N VAL A 125 6.28 -24.20 -16.11
CA VAL A 125 6.58 -22.76 -16.08
C VAL A 125 7.88 -22.54 -15.33
N LYS A 126 8.65 -21.53 -15.76
CA LYS A 126 9.79 -21.02 -15.02
C LYS A 126 9.36 -19.77 -14.27
N THR A 127 9.54 -19.75 -12.96
CA THR A 127 9.25 -18.59 -12.11
C THR A 127 10.35 -17.54 -12.23
N THR A 128 10.09 -16.32 -11.76
CA THR A 128 11.03 -15.18 -11.86
C THR A 128 12.30 -15.38 -11.04
N ASP A 129 12.22 -16.14 -9.94
CA ASP A 129 13.34 -16.55 -9.09
C ASP A 129 14.08 -17.80 -9.63
N GLY A 130 13.71 -18.31 -10.80
CA GLY A 130 14.46 -19.33 -11.52
C GLY A 130 14.09 -20.78 -11.19
N TYR A 131 13.04 -21.03 -10.41
CA TYR A 131 12.50 -22.37 -10.23
C TYR A 131 11.76 -22.82 -11.49
N THR A 132 11.86 -24.09 -11.84
CA THR A 132 11.02 -24.70 -12.87
C THR A 132 9.97 -25.57 -12.20
N VAL A 133 8.70 -25.25 -12.42
CA VAL A 133 7.56 -25.86 -11.73
C VAL A 133 6.61 -26.50 -12.75
N ARG A 134 6.05 -27.65 -12.39
CA ARG A 134 4.98 -28.32 -13.14
C ARG A 134 3.68 -28.22 -12.37
N ILE A 135 2.68 -27.59 -12.97
CA ILE A 135 1.36 -27.37 -12.39
C ILE A 135 0.35 -28.25 -13.14
N PHE A 136 -0.48 -28.95 -12.37
CA PHE A 136 -1.56 -29.79 -12.85
C PHE A 136 -2.89 -29.18 -12.39
N CYS A 137 -3.79 -28.92 -13.34
CA CYS A 137 -5.12 -28.42 -13.07
C CYS A 137 -6.16 -29.43 -13.56
N ILE A 138 -7.22 -29.60 -12.76
CA ILE A 138 -8.41 -30.39 -13.09
C ILE A 138 -9.63 -29.48 -13.02
N GLY A 139 -10.62 -29.74 -13.87
CA GLY A 139 -11.94 -29.12 -13.80
C GLY A 139 -13.00 -30.06 -14.36
N PHE A 140 -14.23 -29.89 -13.92
CA PHE A 140 -15.37 -30.68 -14.36
C PHE A 140 -16.42 -29.78 -14.99
N THR A 141 -17.14 -30.28 -15.97
CA THR A 141 -18.30 -29.57 -16.52
C THR A 141 -19.36 -29.36 -15.43
N LYS A 142 -20.10 -28.25 -15.51
CA LYS A 142 -21.19 -27.93 -14.60
C LYS A 142 -22.53 -28.06 -15.33
N LYS A 143 -23.43 -28.85 -14.77
CA LYS A 143 -24.81 -28.96 -15.27
C LYS A 143 -25.55 -27.65 -15.05
N ASP A 144 -26.26 -27.19 -16.07
CA ASP A 144 -27.10 -26.00 -15.96
C ASP A 144 -28.39 -26.31 -15.18
N ARG A 145 -28.96 -25.30 -14.51
CA ARG A 145 -30.16 -25.44 -13.67
C ARG A 145 -31.37 -25.93 -14.47
N ASN A 146 -31.48 -25.49 -15.72
CA ASN A 146 -32.62 -25.83 -16.60
C ASN A 146 -32.35 -27.06 -17.49
N GLN A 147 -31.23 -27.75 -17.29
CA GLN A 147 -30.83 -28.85 -18.17
C GLN A 147 -31.59 -30.16 -17.86
N VAL A 148 -32.46 -30.57 -18.79
CA VAL A 148 -33.23 -31.82 -18.68
C VAL A 148 -32.34 -33.06 -18.82
N LYS A 149 -31.33 -33.02 -19.71
CA LYS A 149 -30.40 -34.15 -19.93
C LYS A 149 -29.66 -34.50 -18.64
N LYS A 150 -29.53 -35.81 -18.36
CA LYS A 150 -28.74 -36.32 -17.22
C LYS A 150 -27.24 -36.09 -17.41
N THR A 151 -26.77 -36.09 -18.65
CA THR A 151 -25.36 -35.89 -19.02
C THR A 151 -25.04 -34.42 -19.30
N CYS A 152 -23.86 -34.00 -18.86
CA CYS A 152 -23.29 -32.68 -19.10
C CYS A 152 -21.90 -32.84 -19.72
N TYR A 153 -21.86 -33.41 -20.93
CA TYR A 153 -20.61 -33.62 -21.65
C TYR A 153 -20.26 -32.42 -22.54
N ALA A 154 -19.01 -31.96 -22.46
CA ALA A 154 -18.48 -30.96 -23.37
C ALA A 154 -17.98 -31.63 -24.65
N GLN A 155 -18.16 -30.98 -25.80
CA GLN A 155 -17.64 -31.47 -27.07
C GLN A 155 -16.10 -31.44 -27.09
N SER A 156 -15.47 -32.31 -27.88
CA SER A 156 -14.01 -32.38 -27.99
C SER A 156 -13.34 -31.05 -28.38
N SER A 157 -14.00 -30.25 -29.23
CA SER A 157 -13.56 -28.89 -29.61
C SER A 157 -13.55 -27.95 -28.40
N GLN A 158 -14.64 -27.92 -27.64
CA GLN A 158 -14.78 -27.11 -26.41
C GLN A 158 -13.74 -27.53 -25.36
N VAL A 159 -13.52 -28.84 -25.17
CA VAL A 159 -12.49 -29.35 -24.25
C VAL A 159 -11.09 -28.85 -24.64
N ARG A 160 -10.74 -28.87 -25.94
CA ARG A 160 -9.45 -28.35 -26.43
C ARG A 160 -9.33 -26.85 -26.22
N GLU A 161 -10.41 -26.09 -26.42
CA GLU A 161 -10.42 -24.65 -26.16
C GLU A 161 -10.26 -24.32 -24.68
N ILE A 162 -11.01 -24.99 -23.80
CA ILE A 162 -10.90 -24.84 -22.34
C ILE A 162 -9.48 -25.18 -21.89
N ARG A 163 -8.89 -26.27 -22.38
CA ARG A 163 -7.49 -26.63 -22.07
C ARG A 163 -6.52 -25.53 -22.49
N ARG A 164 -6.67 -24.93 -23.68
CA ARG A 164 -5.83 -23.80 -24.12
C ARG A 164 -5.97 -22.61 -23.16
N ARG A 165 -7.19 -22.24 -22.76
CA ARG A 165 -7.41 -21.14 -21.80
C ARG A 165 -6.82 -21.44 -20.42
N MET A 166 -7.02 -22.66 -19.90
CA MET A 166 -6.43 -23.12 -18.64
C MET A 166 -4.90 -23.01 -18.66
N VAL A 167 -4.26 -23.45 -19.75
CA VAL A 167 -2.81 -23.36 -19.93
C VAL A 167 -2.34 -21.90 -19.95
N ASN A 168 -2.99 -21.04 -20.73
CA ASN A 168 -2.61 -19.63 -20.84
C ASN A 168 -2.74 -18.90 -19.50
N ILE A 169 -3.81 -19.15 -18.74
CA ILE A 169 -4.03 -18.55 -17.41
C ILE A 169 -2.97 -19.07 -16.43
N MET A 170 -2.69 -20.38 -16.43
CA MET A 170 -1.64 -20.93 -15.57
C MET A 170 -0.26 -20.34 -15.88
N ILE A 171 0.09 -20.14 -17.16
CA ILE A 171 1.35 -19.48 -17.55
C ILE A 171 1.38 -18.03 -17.06
N LYS A 172 0.31 -17.27 -17.34
CA LYS A 172 0.19 -15.87 -16.94
C LYS A 172 0.30 -15.68 -15.43
N GLU A 173 -0.42 -16.49 -14.66
CA GLU A 173 -0.44 -16.39 -13.20
C GLU A 173 0.83 -16.90 -12.52
N SER A 174 1.57 -17.78 -13.20
CA SER A 174 2.84 -18.33 -12.70
C SER A 174 4.06 -17.47 -13.03
N ASN A 175 3.89 -16.34 -13.73
CA ASN A 175 4.97 -15.36 -13.96
C ASN A 175 5.19 -14.48 -12.72
N CYS A 176 5.52 -15.11 -11.60
CA CYS A 176 5.79 -14.47 -10.31
C CYS A 176 6.87 -15.26 -9.55
N THR A 177 7.26 -14.78 -8.37
CA THR A 177 8.21 -15.50 -7.50
C THR A 177 7.56 -16.77 -6.90
N LEU A 178 8.35 -17.74 -6.46
CA LEU A 178 7.84 -18.96 -5.82
C LEU A 178 7.04 -18.64 -4.55
N LYS A 179 7.44 -17.61 -3.80
CA LYS A 179 6.69 -17.09 -2.63
C LYS A 179 5.29 -16.62 -3.02
N GLU A 180 5.19 -15.76 -4.03
CA GLU A 180 3.91 -15.24 -4.52
C GLU A 180 3.05 -16.34 -5.13
N LEU A 181 3.66 -17.26 -5.87
CA LEU A 181 2.96 -18.41 -6.42
C LEU A 181 2.35 -19.27 -5.31
N THR A 182 3.09 -19.51 -4.21
CA THR A 182 2.60 -20.22 -3.03
C THR A 182 1.38 -19.51 -2.42
N LEU A 183 1.40 -18.18 -2.30
CA LEU A 183 0.24 -17.39 -1.83
C LEU A 183 -0.98 -17.52 -2.75
N LYS A 184 -0.77 -17.54 -4.07
CA LYS A 184 -1.84 -17.78 -5.07
C LYS A 184 -2.45 -19.18 -4.94
N LEU A 185 -1.66 -20.19 -4.58
CA LEU A 185 -2.16 -21.54 -4.27
C LEU A 185 -3.06 -21.54 -3.03
N ILE A 186 -2.61 -20.89 -1.94
CA ILE A 186 -3.36 -20.81 -0.67
C ILE A 186 -4.71 -20.08 -0.83
N SER A 187 -4.72 -19.01 -1.62
CA SER A 187 -5.92 -18.19 -1.89
C SER A 187 -6.85 -18.77 -2.95
N GLU A 188 -6.41 -19.82 -3.66
CA GLU A 188 -7.11 -20.44 -4.80
C GLU A 188 -7.49 -19.41 -5.89
N SER A 189 -6.61 -18.45 -6.18
CA SER A 189 -6.87 -17.40 -7.17
C SER A 189 -6.89 -17.96 -8.60
N VAL A 190 -5.94 -18.85 -8.92
CA VAL A 190 -5.79 -19.43 -10.28
C VAL A 190 -7.03 -20.25 -10.69
N PRO A 191 -7.58 -21.17 -9.87
CA PRO A 191 -8.81 -21.87 -10.22
C PRO A 191 -10.03 -20.97 -10.40
N LYS A 192 -10.17 -19.90 -9.60
CA LYS A 192 -11.28 -18.95 -9.71
C LYS A 192 -11.22 -18.20 -11.03
N GLU A 193 -10.03 -17.74 -11.43
CA GLU A 193 -9.83 -17.04 -12.70
C GLU A 193 -10.08 -17.98 -13.90
N ILE A 194 -9.64 -19.23 -13.83
CA ILE A 194 -9.95 -20.26 -14.84
C ILE A 194 -11.46 -20.44 -14.99
N THR A 195 -12.19 -20.55 -13.87
CA THR A 195 -13.65 -20.74 -13.88
C THR A 195 -14.34 -19.55 -14.55
N LYS A 196 -13.94 -18.32 -14.21
CA LYS A 196 -14.50 -17.08 -14.77
C LYS A 196 -14.28 -16.97 -16.28
N GLN A 197 -13.06 -17.24 -16.76
CA GLN A 197 -12.73 -17.09 -18.19
C GLN A 197 -13.22 -18.25 -19.06
N CYS A 198 -13.38 -19.45 -18.50
CA CYS A 198 -13.91 -20.60 -19.25
C CYS A 198 -15.44 -20.61 -19.32
N GLN A 199 -16.12 -19.83 -18.46
CA GLN A 199 -17.58 -19.71 -18.42
C GLN A 199 -18.19 -19.37 -19.79
N SER A 200 -17.49 -18.61 -20.63
CA SER A 200 -17.98 -18.24 -21.97
C SER A 200 -17.98 -19.40 -22.98
N VAL A 201 -17.21 -20.46 -22.73
CA VAL A 201 -17.13 -21.64 -23.61
C VAL A 201 -18.04 -22.74 -23.07
N PHE A 202 -17.84 -23.11 -21.81
CA PHE A 202 -18.65 -24.09 -21.11
C PHE A 202 -18.53 -23.85 -19.60
N PRO A 203 -19.63 -23.87 -18.83
CA PRO A 203 -19.59 -23.66 -17.39
C PRO A 203 -18.83 -24.79 -16.68
N LEU A 204 -17.87 -24.41 -15.84
CA LEU A 204 -17.06 -25.35 -15.06
C LEU A 204 -17.43 -25.32 -13.58
N GLN A 205 -17.23 -26.44 -12.91
CA GLN A 205 -17.28 -26.58 -11.46
C GLN A 205 -16.06 -27.36 -10.98
N ASN A 206 -15.76 -27.26 -9.68
CA ASN A 206 -14.71 -28.06 -9.05
C ASN A 206 -13.35 -27.92 -9.76
N VAL A 207 -13.03 -26.69 -10.19
CA VAL A 207 -11.72 -26.39 -10.76
C VAL A 207 -10.73 -26.29 -9.61
N TYR A 208 -9.66 -27.09 -9.66
CA TYR A 208 -8.60 -27.08 -8.66
C TYR A 208 -7.23 -27.29 -9.30
N LEU A 209 -6.20 -26.78 -8.62
CA LEU A 209 -4.82 -27.20 -8.89
C LEU A 209 -4.58 -28.53 -8.16
N ARG A 210 -4.64 -29.63 -8.91
CA ARG A 210 -4.49 -31.00 -8.39
C ARG A 210 -3.11 -31.21 -7.76
N LYS A 211 -2.08 -30.67 -8.40
CA LYS A 211 -0.70 -30.90 -8.00
C LYS A 211 0.22 -29.80 -8.53
N MET A 212 1.22 -29.45 -7.74
CA MET A 212 2.38 -28.69 -8.17
C MET A 212 3.64 -29.43 -7.74
N LYS A 213 4.62 -29.53 -8.64
CA LYS A 213 5.95 -30.08 -8.33
C LYS A 213 7.02 -29.12 -8.80
N VAL A 214 8.00 -28.82 -7.96
CA VAL A 214 9.26 -28.23 -8.41
C VAL A 214 10.06 -29.31 -9.15
N LEU A 215 10.43 -29.03 -10.40
CA LEU A 215 11.28 -29.88 -11.24
C LEU A 215 12.76 -29.52 -11.08
N LYS A 216 13.06 -28.22 -11.10
CA LYS A 216 14.42 -27.69 -10.98
C LYS A 216 14.44 -26.57 -9.96
N THR A 217 15.33 -26.70 -8.98
CA THR A 217 15.64 -25.65 -8.01
C THR A 217 16.88 -24.87 -8.49
N PRO A 218 16.87 -23.53 -8.45
CA PRO A 218 18.08 -22.74 -8.65
C PRO A 218 19.07 -22.99 -7.49
N LYS A 219 20.30 -22.49 -7.61
CA LYS A 219 21.21 -22.45 -6.45
C LYS A 219 20.62 -21.47 -5.44
N VAL A 220 20.29 -21.96 -4.26
CA VAL A 220 19.63 -21.17 -3.22
C VAL A 220 20.69 -20.61 -2.28
N ASP A 221 20.69 -19.29 -2.10
CA ASP A 221 21.55 -18.62 -1.12
C ASP A 221 20.94 -18.74 0.27
N VAL A 222 21.77 -19.03 1.28
CA VAL A 222 21.33 -19.14 2.69
C VAL A 222 20.61 -17.87 3.15
N ASP A 223 21.05 -16.70 2.70
CA ASP A 223 20.41 -15.41 2.98
C ASP A 223 18.96 -15.34 2.49
N THR A 224 18.67 -15.89 1.30
CA THR A 224 17.31 -15.87 0.75
C THR A 224 16.37 -16.71 1.60
N ILE A 225 16.87 -17.81 2.17
CA ILE A 225 16.10 -18.68 3.05
C ILE A 225 15.88 -18.03 4.40
N LEU A 226 16.93 -17.48 5.00
CA LEU A 226 16.79 -16.78 6.28
C LEU A 226 15.79 -15.61 6.18
N LYS A 227 15.80 -14.86 5.07
CA LYS A 227 14.80 -13.81 4.78
C LYS A 227 13.37 -14.35 4.70
N LEU A 228 13.15 -15.52 4.10
CA LEU A 228 11.81 -16.16 4.04
C LEU A 228 11.27 -16.52 5.42
N HIS A 229 12.16 -16.74 6.39
CA HIS A 229 11.84 -17.05 7.79
C HIS A 229 11.90 -15.80 8.70
N GLY A 230 12.03 -14.60 8.14
CA GLY A 230 12.00 -13.33 8.87
C GLY A 230 13.31 -12.95 9.56
N PHE A 231 14.42 -13.61 9.23
CA PHE A 231 15.75 -13.24 9.69
C PHE A 231 16.46 -12.36 8.65
N GLU A 232 16.76 -11.11 9.02
CA GLU A 232 17.61 -10.26 8.21
C GLU A 232 19.09 -10.57 8.50
N THR A 233 19.78 -11.19 7.54
CA THR A 233 21.24 -11.23 7.58
C THR A 233 21.78 -9.83 7.26
N LYS A 234 22.43 -9.22 8.27
CA LYS A 234 23.32 -8.08 8.05
C LYS A 234 24.48 -8.55 7.19
N LYS A 235 24.39 -8.37 5.88
CA LYS A 235 25.59 -8.50 5.03
C LYS A 235 26.62 -7.49 5.54
N LYS A 236 27.76 -7.98 6.04
CA LYS A 236 29.00 -7.22 6.13
C LYS A 236 29.30 -6.75 4.69
N LYS A 237 28.93 -5.51 4.36
CA LYS A 237 29.50 -4.84 3.19
C LYS A 237 30.93 -4.46 3.55
N GLU A 238 31.88 -5.14 2.94
CA GLU A 238 33.21 -4.59 2.78
C GLU A 238 33.12 -3.29 1.99
N THR A 239 33.89 -2.31 2.47
CA THR A 239 34.36 -1.07 1.82
C THR A 239 33.34 -0.10 1.22
N GLY A 240 33.17 1.05 1.90
CA GLY A 240 32.78 2.32 1.26
C GLY A 240 31.85 3.23 2.06
N LYS A 241 32.45 4.11 2.89
CA LYS A 241 31.88 5.27 3.61
C LYS A 241 30.81 5.01 4.69
N LYS A 242 31.21 5.25 5.94
CA LYS A 242 30.37 5.32 7.14
C LYS A 242 29.36 6.46 7.02
N VAL A 243 28.06 6.13 7.06
CA VAL A 243 27.04 7.02 7.62
C VAL A 243 26.49 6.31 8.87
N ASN A 244 26.54 7.03 9.98
CA ASN A 244 26.38 6.51 11.33
C ASN A 244 24.89 6.22 11.62
N ARG A 245 24.38 5.03 11.27
CA ARG A 245 22.97 4.66 11.55
C ARG A 245 22.85 4.11 12.99
N LYS A 246 22.41 4.95 13.93
CA LYS A 246 22.04 4.53 15.30
C LYS A 246 20.93 3.47 15.21
N LYS A 247 21.07 2.35 15.93
CA LYS A 247 20.01 1.33 16.09
C LYS A 247 18.83 1.97 16.83
N LYS A 248 17.68 2.08 16.17
CA LYS A 248 16.44 2.60 16.77
C LYS A 248 15.71 1.54 17.61
N LYS A 249 15.00 2.01 18.63
CA LYS A 249 14.23 1.17 19.56
C LYS A 249 12.94 0.68 18.92
N ARG A 250 12.47 -0.49 19.37
CA ARG A 250 11.23 -1.16 18.93
C ARG A 250 10.02 -0.24 19.23
N GLY A 251 9.32 0.23 18.19
CA GLY A 251 8.11 1.07 18.31
C GLY A 251 8.16 2.47 17.66
N GLU A 252 9.30 2.88 17.09
CA GLU A 252 9.40 4.13 16.31
C GLU A 252 8.83 3.95 14.89
N TYR A 253 8.20 5.00 14.34
CA TYR A 253 7.66 4.99 12.98
C TYR A 253 8.78 4.94 11.94
N ASP A 254 8.77 3.93 11.07
CA ASP A 254 9.70 3.82 9.94
C ASP A 254 9.01 4.24 8.64
N HIS A 255 9.39 5.42 8.15
CA HIS A 255 8.91 5.96 6.89
C HIS A 255 9.41 5.18 5.66
N GLU A 256 10.59 4.55 5.71
CA GLU A 256 11.14 3.80 4.57
C GLU A 256 10.34 2.51 4.38
N GLU A 257 10.06 1.80 5.48
CA GLU A 257 9.20 0.62 5.50
C GLU A 257 7.79 0.98 5.00
N TRP A 258 7.20 2.05 5.52
CA TRP A 258 5.88 2.52 5.07
C TRP A 258 5.88 2.86 3.57
N LEU A 259 6.95 3.48 3.06
CA LEU A 259 7.06 3.86 1.66
C LEU A 259 7.20 2.65 0.73
N GLU A 260 7.92 1.61 1.16
CA GLU A 260 7.99 0.34 0.43
C GLU A 260 6.62 -0.32 0.33
N ASP A 261 5.91 -0.41 1.45
CA ASP A 261 4.54 -0.94 1.51
C ASP A 261 3.58 -0.10 0.64
N PHE A 262 3.72 1.22 0.65
CA PHE A 262 2.87 2.14 -0.10
C PHE A 262 3.09 1.98 -1.61
N LYS A 263 4.35 1.88 -2.04
CA LYS A 263 4.72 1.60 -3.44
C LYS A 263 4.22 0.22 -3.88
N MET A 264 4.24 -0.78 -2.99
CA MET A 264 3.69 -2.10 -3.27
C MET A 264 2.16 -2.05 -3.42
N ALA A 265 1.47 -1.33 -2.54
CA ALA A 265 0.03 -1.14 -2.60
C ALA A 265 -0.41 -0.37 -3.86
N LEU A 266 0.36 0.63 -4.31
CA LEU A 266 0.12 1.35 -5.56
C LEU A 266 0.31 0.49 -6.82
N LYS A 267 1.23 -0.49 -6.82
CA LYS A 267 1.44 -1.39 -7.96
C LYS A 267 0.33 -2.43 -8.11
N ASN A 268 -0.33 -2.80 -7.02
CA ASN A 268 -1.33 -3.85 -6.96
C ASN A 268 -2.79 -3.33 -7.08
N SER A 269 -3.01 -2.19 -7.78
CA SER A 269 -4.30 -1.48 -7.89
C SER A 269 -5.45 -2.21 -8.63
N THR A 270 -5.57 -3.52 -8.48
CA THR A 270 -6.76 -4.32 -8.81
C THR A 270 -7.50 -4.83 -7.56
N TRP A 271 -7.03 -4.50 -6.35
CA TRP A 271 -7.71 -4.86 -5.12
C TRP A 271 -8.80 -3.84 -4.75
N MET A 272 -10.05 -4.23 -4.95
CA MET A 272 -11.21 -3.57 -4.36
C MET A 272 -11.07 -3.56 -2.82
N GLY A 273 -10.78 -2.38 -2.26
CA GLY A 273 -10.92 -2.07 -0.83
C GLY A 273 -9.74 -2.41 0.08
N GLY A 274 -9.06 -1.38 0.59
CA GLY A 274 -8.63 -1.40 2.00
C GLY A 274 -7.17 -1.07 2.33
N ALA A 275 -6.18 -1.36 1.48
CA ALA A 275 -4.77 -1.19 1.88
C ALA A 275 -4.35 0.28 1.99
N LEU A 276 -4.41 1.05 0.89
CA LEU A 276 -4.01 2.47 0.88
C LEU A 276 -4.79 3.33 1.91
N PRO A 277 -6.14 3.22 2.00
CA PRO A 277 -6.88 3.96 3.02
C PRO A 277 -6.52 3.53 4.45
N SER A 278 -6.26 2.24 4.69
CA SER A 278 -5.81 1.76 6.01
C SER A 278 -4.43 2.33 6.39
N MET A 279 -3.48 2.34 5.45
CA MET A 279 -2.16 2.91 5.66
C MET A 279 -2.23 4.40 6.00
N ARG A 280 -3.03 5.18 5.26
CA ARG A 280 -3.25 6.61 5.54
C ARG A 280 -3.93 6.85 6.89
N ARG A 281 -4.90 6.02 7.29
CA ARG A 281 -5.52 6.06 8.63
C ARG A 281 -4.52 5.79 9.75
N ASN A 282 -3.52 4.94 9.53
CA ASN A 282 -2.46 4.74 10.52
C ASN A 282 -1.64 6.02 10.73
N ILE A 283 -1.22 6.68 9.64
CA ILE A 283 -0.52 7.98 9.71
C ILE A 283 -1.35 9.04 10.42
N GLN A 284 -2.64 9.10 10.12
CA GLN A 284 -3.57 9.99 10.82
C GLN A 284 -3.55 9.73 12.33
N LYS A 285 -3.73 8.48 12.79
CA LYS A 285 -3.72 8.14 14.22
C LYS A 285 -2.42 8.54 14.91
N GLN A 286 -1.28 8.33 14.25
CA GLN A 286 0.02 8.74 14.78
C GLN A 286 0.15 10.26 14.86
N THR A 287 -0.35 10.98 13.85
CA THR A 287 -0.33 12.44 13.79
C THR A 287 -1.17 13.03 14.91
N ILE A 288 -2.41 12.55 15.10
CA ILE A 288 -3.28 12.94 16.23
C ILE A 288 -2.57 12.68 17.56
N LYS A 289 -1.88 11.53 17.71
CA LYS A 289 -1.13 11.23 18.93
C LYS A 289 -0.01 12.26 19.20
N CYS A 290 0.70 12.72 18.18
CA CYS A 290 1.76 13.73 18.33
C CYS A 290 1.19 15.11 18.67
N VAL A 291 0.10 15.47 17.99
CA VAL A 291 -0.62 16.73 18.16
C VAL A 291 -1.17 16.84 19.59
N ASN A 292 -1.83 15.80 20.09
CA ASN A 292 -2.34 15.75 21.46
C ASN A 292 -1.21 15.77 22.51
N ALA A 293 -0.06 15.18 22.18
CA ALA A 293 1.10 15.18 23.07
C ALA A 293 1.94 16.48 23.02
N PHE A 294 1.64 17.40 22.09
CA PHE A 294 2.43 18.58 21.79
C PHE A 294 3.91 18.29 21.52
N LYS A 295 4.24 17.08 21.03
CA LYS A 295 5.62 16.68 20.73
C LYS A 295 5.67 15.47 19.83
N TYR A 296 6.79 15.30 19.15
CA TYR A 296 7.13 14.10 18.40
C TYR A 296 8.62 13.81 18.51
N VAL A 297 9.02 12.60 18.09
CA VAL A 297 10.43 12.21 17.99
C VAL A 297 10.77 12.15 16.51
N SER A 298 11.79 12.89 16.12
CA SER A 298 12.28 13.00 14.77
C SER A 298 12.98 11.72 14.28
N GLN A 299 13.47 11.72 13.05
CA GLN A 299 14.16 10.56 12.52
C GLN A 299 15.54 10.36 13.16
N GLU A 300 16.20 11.40 13.62
CA GLU A 300 17.48 11.29 14.29
C GLU A 300 17.36 10.99 15.80
N GLY A 301 16.11 10.89 16.29
CA GLY A 301 15.80 10.65 17.69
C GLY A 301 15.73 11.92 18.54
N LEU A 302 15.68 13.10 17.91
CA LEU A 302 15.49 14.37 18.60
C LEU A 302 14.01 14.49 19.00
N THR A 303 13.76 14.83 20.27
CA THR A 303 12.39 15.13 20.71
C THR A 303 12.12 16.60 20.42
N ILE A 304 11.12 16.86 19.58
CA ILE A 304 10.71 18.19 19.16
C ILE A 304 9.33 18.45 19.78
N SER A 305 9.21 19.54 20.54
CA SER A 305 7.97 19.96 21.19
C SER A 305 7.37 21.17 20.50
N PHE A 306 6.03 21.18 20.43
CA PHE A 306 5.26 22.35 20.02
C PHE A 306 5.04 23.26 21.23
N ASP A 307 5.15 24.56 21.00
CA ASP A 307 4.80 25.55 22.01
C ASP A 307 3.28 25.57 22.17
N ARG A 308 2.80 25.10 23.33
CA ARG A 308 1.37 24.96 23.62
C ARG A 308 0.66 26.31 23.61
N GLU A 309 1.29 27.37 24.10
CA GLU A 309 0.67 28.70 24.16
C GLU A 309 0.49 29.27 22.75
N LYS A 310 1.51 29.13 21.89
CA LYS A 310 1.40 29.53 20.47
C LYS A 310 0.33 28.75 19.74
N VAL A 311 0.24 27.44 19.96
CA VAL A 311 -0.81 26.61 19.36
C VAL A 311 -2.20 27.08 19.81
N ILE A 312 -2.41 27.34 21.11
CA ILE A 312 -3.69 27.85 21.62
C ILE A 312 -4.02 29.21 20.97
N LYS A 313 -3.04 30.12 20.88
CA LYS A 313 -3.20 31.43 20.24
C LYS A 313 -3.57 31.32 18.76
N SER A 314 -2.94 30.39 18.03
CA SER A 314 -3.29 30.07 16.63
C SER A 314 -4.75 29.61 16.50
N ILE A 315 -5.22 28.72 17.38
CA ILE A 315 -6.62 28.26 17.40
C ILE A 315 -7.56 29.43 17.70
N GLN A 316 -7.24 30.24 18.72
CA GLN A 316 -8.04 31.43 19.08
C GLN A 316 -8.10 32.47 17.97
N ASN A 317 -7.08 32.57 17.12
CA ASN A 317 -7.01 33.49 16.00
C ASN A 317 -7.58 32.90 14.69
N THR A 318 -8.02 31.65 14.71
CA THR A 318 -8.73 31.08 13.56
C THR A 318 -10.10 31.73 13.43
N ARG A 319 -10.46 32.16 12.22
CA ARG A 319 -11.67 32.95 11.95
C ARG A 319 -12.38 32.46 10.70
N MET A 320 -13.71 32.37 10.75
CA MET A 320 -14.55 32.08 9.60
C MET A 320 -15.13 33.36 9.04
N PHE A 321 -14.96 33.56 7.74
CA PHE A 321 -15.57 34.63 6.96
C PHE A 321 -16.78 34.06 6.23
N GLN A 322 -17.94 34.71 6.37
CA GLN A 322 -19.19 34.29 5.73
C GLN A 322 -19.22 34.60 4.23
N LYS A 323 -18.58 35.71 3.85
CA LYS A 323 -18.43 36.24 2.50
C LYS A 323 -17.10 36.99 2.42
N MET A 324 -16.78 37.53 1.24
CA MET A 324 -15.64 38.43 1.07
C MET A 324 -15.72 39.58 2.09
N PRO A 325 -14.67 39.82 2.89
CA PRO A 325 -14.61 40.94 3.82
C PRO A 325 -14.63 42.29 3.10
N GLU A 326 -15.22 43.30 3.73
CA GLU A 326 -15.36 44.66 3.20
C GLU A 326 -14.13 45.53 3.50
N ASP A 327 -13.20 45.02 4.30
CA ASP A 327 -11.94 45.69 4.68
C ASP A 327 -11.16 46.15 3.44
N VAL A 328 -10.84 47.45 3.43
CA VAL A 328 -9.95 48.03 2.41
C VAL A 328 -8.54 47.60 2.76
N VAL A 329 -7.87 46.97 1.79
CA VAL A 329 -6.45 46.66 1.89
C VAL A 329 -5.77 47.56 0.88
N GLU A 330 -4.83 48.38 1.33
CA GLU A 330 -4.04 49.22 0.44
C GLU A 330 -3.19 48.33 -0.48
N ASN A 331 -3.15 48.65 -1.77
CA ASN A 331 -2.34 47.92 -2.72
C ASN A 331 -0.87 48.35 -2.59
N PRO A 332 0.04 47.47 -2.14
CA PRO A 332 1.47 47.79 -2.03
C PRO A 332 2.17 47.91 -3.39
N ASN A 333 1.49 47.60 -4.49
CA ASN A 333 1.96 47.73 -5.88
C ASN A 333 3.28 46.96 -6.14
N HIS A 334 3.34 45.73 -5.64
CA HIS A 334 4.43 44.80 -5.91
C HIS A 334 4.47 44.40 -7.39
N THR A 335 5.63 43.93 -7.85
CA THR A 335 5.69 43.13 -9.08
C THR A 335 5.30 41.70 -8.71
N THR A 336 4.04 41.33 -8.96
CA THR A 336 3.53 39.99 -8.65
C THR A 336 4.11 38.96 -9.60
N GLU A 337 4.86 38.00 -9.08
CA GLU A 337 5.33 36.85 -9.85
C GLU A 337 4.37 35.67 -9.64
N VAL A 338 3.80 35.15 -10.73
CA VAL A 338 2.93 33.96 -10.70
C VAL A 338 3.66 32.79 -11.33
N THR A 339 3.72 31.66 -10.62
CA THR A 339 4.40 30.45 -11.08
C THR A 339 3.50 29.23 -10.93
N VAL A 340 3.62 28.26 -11.84
CA VAL A 340 2.86 27.01 -11.80
C VAL A 340 3.83 25.84 -11.70
N LEU A 341 3.74 25.07 -10.62
CA LEU A 341 4.68 24.00 -10.28
C LEU A 341 3.96 22.66 -10.13
N ASN A 342 4.52 21.60 -10.72
CA ASN A 342 4.07 20.23 -10.49
C ASN A 342 4.65 19.73 -9.17
N ARG A 343 4.08 20.20 -8.06
CA ARG A 343 4.62 20.00 -6.71
C ARG A 343 3.51 19.95 -5.66
N ASP A 344 3.80 19.32 -4.54
CA ASP A 344 2.95 19.32 -3.35
C ASP A 344 2.86 20.72 -2.72
N CYS A 345 1.68 21.09 -2.25
CA CYS A 345 1.41 22.43 -1.70
C CYS A 345 2.25 22.77 -0.45
N LEU A 346 2.55 21.79 0.42
CA LEU A 346 3.38 22.06 1.60
C LEU A 346 4.86 22.13 1.26
N LEU A 347 5.32 21.37 0.26
CA LEU A 347 6.68 21.52 -0.26
C LEU A 347 6.87 22.85 -0.98
N ALA A 348 5.88 23.32 -1.75
CA ALA A 348 5.91 24.65 -2.36
C ALA A 348 5.92 25.77 -1.31
N ALA A 349 5.20 25.60 -0.20
CA ALA A 349 5.25 26.55 0.91
C ALA A 349 6.62 26.56 1.60
N GLU A 350 7.25 25.40 1.77
CA GLU A 350 8.63 25.29 2.28
C GLU A 350 9.64 25.97 1.33
N ASP A 351 9.47 25.80 0.01
CA ASP A 351 10.32 26.49 -0.98
C ASP A 351 10.21 28.01 -0.85
N LEU A 352 8.98 28.56 -0.70
CA LEU A 352 8.79 30.00 -0.47
C LEU A 352 9.48 30.49 0.80
N ILE A 353 9.41 29.72 1.90
CA ILE A 353 10.14 30.07 3.14
C ILE A 353 11.65 30.09 2.89
N ASN A 354 12.17 29.12 2.14
CA ASN A 354 13.60 29.06 1.79
C ASN A 354 14.04 30.18 0.83
N GLU A 355 13.12 30.68 -0.01
CA GLU A 355 13.32 31.87 -0.85
C GLU A 355 13.28 33.19 -0.05
N GLY A 356 12.89 33.15 1.22
CA GLY A 356 12.87 34.31 2.13
C GLY A 356 11.49 34.92 2.34
N PHE A 357 10.41 34.28 1.88
CA PHE A 357 9.05 34.72 2.20
C PHE A 357 8.67 34.28 3.61
N GLU A 358 8.46 35.23 4.52
CA GLU A 358 8.27 34.95 5.95
C GLU A 358 6.89 34.35 6.28
N ARG A 359 5.86 34.65 5.50
CA ARG A 359 4.45 34.33 5.83
C ARG A 359 3.68 33.81 4.61
N PRO A 360 4.01 32.64 4.03
CA PRO A 360 3.18 32.07 2.98
C PRO A 360 1.84 31.59 3.54
N CYS A 361 0.76 31.84 2.80
CA CYS A 361 -0.57 31.29 3.08
C CYS A 361 -0.94 30.22 2.04
N VAL A 362 -1.34 29.04 2.52
CA VAL A 362 -1.62 27.87 1.69
C VAL A 362 -3.13 27.65 1.57
N LEU A 363 -3.60 27.43 0.35
CA LEU A 363 -4.98 27.02 0.09
C LEU A 363 -5.22 25.58 0.59
N ASN A 364 -6.14 25.43 1.53
CA ASN A 364 -6.80 24.15 1.80
C ASN A 364 -8.06 24.06 0.93
N MET A 365 -8.06 23.17 -0.08
CA MET A 365 -9.26 22.85 -0.89
C MET A 365 -10.26 22.06 -0.04
N ALA A 366 -10.98 22.79 0.82
CA ALA A 366 -11.72 22.23 1.93
C ALA A 366 -13.00 21.52 1.48
N ASN A 367 -13.38 20.49 2.24
CA ASN A 367 -14.74 19.99 2.22
C ASN A 367 -15.68 21.01 2.92
N PRO A 368 -16.82 21.37 2.31
CA PRO A 368 -17.71 22.38 2.86
C PRO A 368 -18.41 21.96 4.16
N TYR A 369 -18.58 20.65 4.41
CA TYR A 369 -19.37 20.14 5.54
C TYR A 369 -18.53 19.57 6.68
N HIS A 370 -17.38 18.98 6.35
CA HIS A 370 -16.58 18.23 7.32
C HIS A 370 -15.10 18.68 7.27
N PRO A 371 -14.55 19.26 8.35
CA PRO A 371 -13.14 19.62 8.39
C PRO A 371 -12.24 18.40 8.16
N GLY A 372 -11.30 18.52 7.22
CA GLY A 372 -10.42 17.41 6.86
C GLY A 372 -11.07 16.41 5.91
N GLY A 373 -12.29 16.65 5.41
CA GLY A 373 -12.95 15.82 4.40
C GLY A 373 -12.97 14.33 4.75
N GLY A 374 -12.42 13.50 3.86
CA GLY A 374 -12.33 12.05 4.03
C GLY A 374 -11.13 11.58 4.86
N TYR A 375 -10.49 12.43 5.66
CA TYR A 375 -9.21 12.08 6.31
C TYR A 375 -9.36 10.88 7.25
N GLU A 376 -10.47 10.77 7.99
CA GLU A 376 -10.79 9.62 8.85
C GLU A 376 -10.99 8.33 8.06
N GLY A 377 -11.44 8.43 6.82
CA GLY A 377 -11.60 7.32 5.89
C GLY A 377 -10.31 6.90 5.20
N GLY A 378 -9.23 7.68 5.31
CA GLY A 378 -7.97 7.46 4.59
C GLY A 378 -8.00 7.92 3.13
N ALA A 379 -8.86 8.90 2.79
CA ALA A 379 -8.85 9.52 1.48
C ALA A 379 -7.53 10.26 1.21
N GLY A 380 -7.20 10.40 -0.08
CA GLY A 380 -5.89 10.87 -0.54
C GLY A 380 -5.90 12.19 -1.28
N ALA A 381 -6.93 13.02 -1.13
CA ALA A 381 -6.92 14.35 -1.74
C ALA A 381 -6.02 15.30 -0.93
N GLN A 382 -5.89 16.54 -1.41
CA GLN A 382 -4.98 17.54 -0.85
C GLN A 382 -5.31 17.82 0.62
N GLU A 383 -6.58 18.10 0.95
CA GLU A 383 -7.02 18.42 2.32
C GLU A 383 -6.61 17.32 3.30
N GLU A 384 -6.90 16.05 2.99
CA GLU A 384 -6.56 14.96 3.91
C GLU A 384 -5.05 14.79 4.06
N ASN A 385 -4.27 15.08 3.02
CA ASN A 385 -2.81 15.02 3.07
C ASN A 385 -2.24 16.09 4.00
N VAL A 386 -2.74 17.33 3.90
CA VAL A 386 -2.39 18.44 4.80
C VAL A 386 -2.70 18.07 6.25
N PHE A 387 -3.88 17.53 6.53
CA PHE A 387 -4.27 17.13 7.89
C PHE A 387 -3.40 16.00 8.46
N ARG A 388 -2.86 15.12 7.62
CA ARG A 388 -1.92 14.07 8.05
C ARG A 388 -0.52 14.59 8.35
N ARG A 389 -0.17 15.81 7.96
CA ARG A 389 1.19 16.36 8.04
C ARG A 389 1.36 17.50 9.02
N THR A 390 0.26 18.01 9.52
CA THR A 390 0.20 19.26 10.29
C THR A 390 -0.59 19.08 11.57
N ASN A 391 -0.54 20.08 12.44
CA ASN A 391 -1.43 20.17 13.60
C ASN A 391 -2.79 20.82 13.28
N TYR A 392 -3.12 20.99 11.99
CA TYR A 392 -4.26 21.79 11.54
C TYR A 392 -5.64 21.35 12.10
N ILE A 393 -5.74 20.08 12.48
CA ILE A 393 -6.92 19.52 13.16
C ILE A 393 -7.26 20.26 14.46
N GLN A 394 -6.27 20.81 15.17
CA GLN A 394 -6.49 21.61 16.37
C GLN A 394 -7.21 22.92 16.04
N SER A 395 -6.85 23.59 14.94
CA SER A 395 -7.50 24.84 14.51
C SER A 395 -8.95 24.60 14.07
N LEU A 396 -9.20 23.55 13.27
CA LEU A 396 -10.51 23.35 12.63
C LEU A 396 -11.48 22.46 13.41
N ILE A 397 -11.00 21.56 14.28
CA ILE A 397 -11.86 20.68 15.08
C ILE A 397 -11.76 20.97 16.59
N ASP A 398 -10.54 21.12 17.13
CA ASP A 398 -10.27 21.30 18.56
C ASP A 398 -10.98 20.27 19.47
N LYS A 399 -10.78 18.96 19.22
CA LYS A 399 -11.45 17.89 19.99
C LYS A 399 -11.06 17.86 21.47
N GLU A 400 -9.89 18.42 21.82
CA GLU A 400 -9.38 18.44 23.20
C GLU A 400 -9.87 19.66 24.00
N ASN A 401 -10.75 20.51 23.40
CA ASN A 401 -11.23 21.76 23.99
C ASN A 401 -10.09 22.63 24.53
N LEU A 402 -9.06 22.83 23.71
CA LEU A 402 -7.92 23.68 24.07
C LEU A 402 -8.33 25.14 24.26
N VAL A 403 -9.41 25.56 23.60
CA VAL A 403 -10.08 26.84 23.84
C VAL A 403 -11.50 26.61 24.37
N THR A 404 -11.94 27.49 25.27
CA THR A 404 -13.26 27.40 25.93
C THR A 404 -14.42 27.66 24.98
N GLU A 405 -14.23 28.56 24.01
CA GLU A 405 -15.24 28.90 23.00
C GLU A 405 -14.58 28.96 21.62
N LYS A 406 -15.18 28.25 20.67
CA LYS A 406 -14.73 28.27 19.29
C LYS A 406 -15.42 29.40 18.54
N ALA A 407 -14.63 30.22 17.85
CA ALA A 407 -15.14 31.40 17.14
C ALA A 407 -16.04 31.10 15.93
N PHE A 408 -16.19 29.84 15.53
CA PHE A 408 -16.99 29.45 14.37
C PHE A 408 -17.41 27.98 14.43
N SER A 409 -18.38 27.61 13.61
CA SER A 409 -18.83 26.24 13.38
C SER A 409 -18.88 25.92 11.88
N TYR A 410 -18.67 24.66 11.52
CA TYR A 410 -18.97 24.15 10.18
C TYR A 410 -20.49 24.01 10.00
N PRO A 411 -21.03 24.07 8.76
CA PRO A 411 -20.35 24.06 7.46
C PRO A 411 -19.74 25.41 7.03
N ILE A 412 -18.79 25.38 6.09
CA ILE A 412 -18.25 26.58 5.45
C ILE A 412 -19.34 27.20 4.55
N PRO A 413 -19.66 28.49 4.73
CA PRO A 413 -20.63 29.21 3.90
C PRO A 413 -20.26 29.22 2.42
N LEU A 414 -21.25 29.33 1.53
CA LEU A 414 -21.03 29.24 0.07
C LEU A 414 -20.01 30.26 -0.45
N LEU A 415 -20.00 31.49 0.06
CA LEU A 415 -19.03 32.54 -0.33
C LEU A 415 -17.91 32.72 0.70
N GLY A 416 -17.90 31.87 1.72
CA GLY A 416 -17.03 31.99 2.87
C GLY A 416 -15.70 31.26 2.75
N ALA A 417 -14.86 31.48 3.74
CA ALA A 417 -13.58 30.82 3.93
C ALA A 417 -13.20 30.81 5.41
N ILE A 418 -12.33 29.90 5.83
CA ILE A 418 -11.76 29.89 7.18
C ILE A 418 -10.28 30.18 7.08
N TYR A 419 -9.85 31.23 7.77
CA TYR A 419 -8.43 31.57 7.90
C TYR A 419 -7.88 30.99 9.20
N SER A 420 -6.74 30.31 9.11
CA SER A 420 -6.07 29.67 10.23
C SER A 420 -4.59 30.03 10.25
N PRO A 421 -4.14 30.89 11.18
CA PRO A 421 -2.75 31.32 11.24
C PRO A 421 -1.86 30.27 11.90
N GLU A 422 -0.55 30.33 11.61
CA GLU A 422 0.50 29.66 12.38
C GLU A 422 0.32 28.14 12.58
N VAL A 423 -0.10 27.43 11.54
CA VAL A 423 -0.21 25.97 11.55
C VAL A 423 1.16 25.33 11.33
N ILE A 424 1.50 24.36 12.18
CA ILE A 424 2.80 23.70 12.20
C ILE A 424 2.78 22.50 11.26
N VAL A 425 3.71 22.48 10.31
CA VAL A 425 4.02 21.33 9.45
C VAL A 425 5.18 20.56 10.06
N PHE A 426 4.96 19.29 10.39
CA PHE A 426 5.95 18.47 11.09
C PHE A 426 6.17 17.08 10.46
N ARG A 427 5.48 16.77 9.35
CA ARG A 427 5.75 15.60 8.52
C ARG A 427 5.96 15.96 7.06
N GLY A 428 6.88 15.25 6.41
CA GLY A 428 7.16 15.34 4.98
C GLY A 428 6.08 14.71 4.09
N ALA A 429 6.33 14.71 2.79
CA ALA A 429 5.34 14.34 1.77
C ALA A 429 4.99 12.85 1.78
N GLU A 430 3.81 12.51 1.24
CA GLU A 430 3.35 11.11 1.09
C GLU A 430 4.30 10.28 0.23
N GLU A 431 4.89 10.87 -0.81
CA GLU A 431 5.85 10.21 -1.71
C GLU A 431 7.16 9.84 -1.01
N GLN A 432 7.44 10.46 0.13
CA GLN A 432 8.58 10.16 1.01
C GLN A 432 8.17 9.28 2.20
N GLY A 433 6.88 8.94 2.33
CA GLY A 433 6.36 8.16 3.45
C GLY A 433 6.13 8.95 4.72
N TYR A 434 5.70 10.21 4.63
CA TYR A 434 5.37 11.04 5.81
C TYR A 434 6.45 11.09 6.92
N PRO A 435 7.74 11.28 6.56
CA PRO A 435 8.83 11.34 7.54
C PRO A 435 8.58 12.46 8.56
N TYR A 436 8.87 12.23 9.85
CA TYR A 436 8.89 13.33 10.82
C TYR A 436 10.03 14.29 10.49
N LEU A 437 9.74 15.60 10.40
CA LEU A 437 10.72 16.62 10.05
C LEU A 437 11.61 16.94 11.24
N GLU A 438 12.92 17.12 11.01
CA GLU A 438 13.85 17.59 12.04
C GLU A 438 13.65 19.08 12.37
N LYS A 439 13.24 19.86 11.37
CA LYS A 439 12.91 21.28 11.50
C LYS A 439 11.47 21.45 11.03
N PRO A 440 10.48 21.44 11.94
CA PRO A 440 9.12 21.79 11.56
C PRO A 440 9.08 23.26 11.14
N PHE A 441 8.19 23.59 10.22
CA PHE A 441 7.98 24.96 9.76
C PHE A 441 6.52 25.34 9.92
N VAL A 442 6.24 26.63 9.85
CA VAL A 442 4.93 27.20 10.18
C VAL A 442 4.38 27.93 8.95
N VAL A 443 3.11 27.69 8.62
CA VAL A 443 2.40 28.35 7.52
C VAL A 443 0.98 28.69 7.94
N SER A 444 0.38 29.70 7.32
CA SER A 444 -1.06 29.96 7.49
C SER A 444 -1.86 29.21 6.43
N PHE A 445 -3.12 28.89 6.72
CA PHE A 445 -4.03 28.28 5.76
C PHE A 445 -5.26 29.14 5.51
N ILE A 446 -5.73 29.12 4.26
CA ILE A 446 -7.06 29.58 3.87
C ILE A 446 -7.86 28.37 3.38
N ALA A 447 -8.83 27.95 4.17
CA ALA A 447 -9.75 26.87 3.82
C ALA A 447 -10.95 27.44 3.05
N SER A 448 -11.09 27.01 1.80
CA SER A 448 -12.22 27.38 0.95
C SER A 448 -12.67 26.17 0.14
N ALA A 449 -13.97 25.95 0.05
CA ALA A 449 -14.55 24.81 -0.66
C ALA A 449 -15.04 25.22 -2.05
N ALA A 450 -14.54 24.63 -3.13
CA ALA A 450 -15.05 24.90 -4.48
C ALA A 450 -16.50 24.38 -4.65
N ILE A 451 -17.17 24.78 -5.73
CA ILE A 451 -18.51 24.27 -6.03
C ILE A 451 -18.38 22.80 -6.48
N PRO A 452 -19.06 21.84 -5.83
CA PRO A 452 -18.98 20.44 -6.20
C PRO A 452 -19.83 20.16 -7.45
N ARG A 453 -19.20 19.65 -8.51
CA ARG A 453 -19.81 19.27 -9.80
C ARG A 453 -20.69 20.40 -10.36
N PRO A 454 -20.11 21.59 -10.62
CA PRO A 454 -20.87 22.73 -11.12
C PRO A 454 -21.47 22.41 -12.50
N ARG A 455 -22.50 23.16 -12.88
CA ARG A 455 -23.01 23.11 -14.25
C ARG A 455 -21.98 23.69 -15.21
N VAL A 456 -21.75 22.95 -16.29
CA VAL A 456 -20.76 23.28 -17.32
C VAL A 456 -21.38 23.24 -18.70
N LYS A 457 -20.91 24.13 -19.57
CA LYS A 457 -21.24 24.21 -20.99
C LYS A 457 -19.99 23.90 -21.83
N MET A 458 -20.18 23.41 -23.04
CA MET A 458 -19.09 23.26 -24.00
C MET A 458 -18.89 24.59 -24.75
N ALA A 459 -17.66 25.09 -24.80
CA ALA A 459 -17.25 26.29 -25.54
C ALA A 459 -15.88 26.05 -26.18
N ASP A 460 -15.76 26.22 -27.50
CA ASP A 460 -14.52 26.13 -28.27
C ASP A 460 -13.66 24.89 -27.91
N GLU A 461 -14.27 23.71 -27.97
CA GLU A 461 -13.63 22.42 -27.66
C GLU A 461 -13.17 22.24 -26.19
N SER A 462 -13.62 23.12 -25.28
CA SER A 462 -13.33 23.06 -23.85
C SER A 462 -14.59 23.18 -23.00
N TRP A 463 -14.56 22.65 -21.78
CA TRP A 463 -15.64 22.84 -20.83
C TRP A 463 -15.46 24.14 -20.07
N GLU A 464 -16.53 24.90 -19.93
CA GLU A 464 -16.58 26.15 -19.17
C GLU A 464 -17.74 26.11 -18.18
N LEU A 465 -17.65 26.92 -17.13
CA LEU A 465 -18.71 27.07 -16.14
C LEU A 465 -19.88 27.80 -16.78
N GLU A 466 -21.11 27.41 -16.43
CA GLU A 466 -22.27 28.23 -16.75
C GLU A 466 -22.21 29.59 -16.02
N GLU A 467 -22.90 30.59 -16.55
CA GLU A 467 -22.81 31.99 -16.11
C GLU A 467 -23.00 32.19 -14.60
N GLU A 468 -23.99 31.51 -14.01
CA GLU A 468 -24.26 31.61 -12.58
C GLU A 468 -23.17 30.94 -11.72
N GLU A 469 -22.65 29.79 -12.16
CA GLU A 469 -21.55 29.09 -11.49
C GLU A 469 -20.24 29.88 -11.60
N TYR A 470 -20.01 30.52 -12.76
CA TYR A 470 -18.88 31.41 -13.01
C TYR A 470 -18.91 32.61 -12.05
N LYS A 471 -20.04 33.31 -11.92
CA LYS A 471 -20.19 34.46 -11.00
C LYS A 471 -19.92 34.07 -9.54
N ILE A 472 -20.47 32.94 -9.09
CA ILE A 472 -20.26 32.45 -7.71
C ILE A 472 -18.80 32.06 -7.51
N THR A 473 -18.19 31.37 -8.47
CA THR A 473 -16.79 30.96 -8.42
C THR A 473 -15.85 32.16 -8.35
N LYS A 474 -16.08 33.22 -9.14
CA LYS A 474 -15.31 34.47 -9.02
C LYS A 474 -15.39 35.05 -7.61
N LYS A 475 -16.60 35.18 -7.05
CA LYS A 475 -16.78 35.70 -5.68
C LYS A 475 -16.00 34.88 -4.65
N LYS A 476 -15.97 33.55 -4.79
CA LYS A 476 -15.23 32.67 -3.89
C LYS A 476 -13.71 32.84 -4.02
N ILE A 477 -13.20 32.95 -5.24
CA ILE A 477 -11.77 33.24 -5.49
C ILE A 477 -11.39 34.59 -4.90
N ARG A 478 -12.22 35.63 -5.07
CA ARG A 478 -12.00 36.94 -4.45
C ARG A 478 -11.94 36.85 -2.92
N THR A 479 -12.85 36.12 -2.27
CA THR A 479 -12.77 35.88 -0.81
C THR A 479 -11.45 35.20 -0.44
N MET A 480 -11.06 34.16 -1.18
CA MET A 480 -9.84 33.38 -0.94
C MET A 480 -8.56 34.22 -1.05
N LEU A 481 -8.51 35.17 -1.99
CA LEU A 481 -7.38 36.09 -2.18
C LEU A 481 -7.45 37.27 -1.22
N LYS A 482 -8.62 37.77 -0.87
CA LYS A 482 -8.74 38.96 0.00
C LYS A 482 -8.40 38.66 1.45
N VAL A 483 -8.83 37.51 1.97
CA VAL A 483 -8.68 37.18 3.40
C VAL A 483 -7.20 37.14 3.82
N PRO A 484 -6.27 36.44 3.12
CA PRO A 484 -4.87 36.44 3.52
C PRO A 484 -4.22 37.83 3.50
N LEU A 485 -4.63 38.72 2.60
CA LEU A 485 -4.10 40.08 2.53
C LEU A 485 -4.41 40.90 3.79
N ILE A 486 -5.61 40.75 4.35
CA ILE A 486 -6.01 41.42 5.61
C ILE A 486 -5.09 41.01 6.77
N TYR A 487 -4.58 39.79 6.74
CA TYR A 487 -3.63 39.27 7.74
C TYR A 487 -2.17 39.50 7.37
N GLY A 488 -1.89 40.31 6.33
CA GLY A 488 -0.53 40.72 5.96
C GLY A 488 0.29 39.64 5.25
N HIS A 489 -0.37 38.67 4.61
CA HIS A 489 0.30 37.70 3.75
C HIS A 489 0.65 38.32 2.39
N ASP A 490 1.91 38.18 1.98
CA ASP A 490 2.44 38.71 0.72
C ASP A 490 2.74 37.59 -0.30
N SER A 491 2.56 36.34 0.08
CA SER A 491 2.82 35.16 -0.75
C SER A 491 1.76 34.08 -0.54
N LEU A 492 1.36 33.43 -1.64
CA LEU A 492 0.33 32.39 -1.65
C LEU A 492 0.80 31.10 -2.30
N VAL A 493 0.34 29.98 -1.75
CA VAL A 493 0.35 28.68 -2.42
C VAL A 493 -1.07 28.26 -2.73
N LEU A 494 -1.43 28.29 -4.00
CA LEU A 494 -2.72 27.89 -4.54
C LEU A 494 -2.64 26.50 -5.18
N SER A 495 -3.79 25.97 -5.58
CA SER A 495 -3.92 24.67 -6.25
C SER A 495 -5.02 24.73 -7.31
N ALA A 496 -5.21 23.65 -8.07
CA ALA A 496 -6.27 23.54 -9.08
C ALA A 496 -7.66 23.46 -8.42
N TYR A 497 -8.14 24.61 -7.95
CA TYR A 497 -9.32 24.75 -7.09
C TYR A 497 -10.55 24.06 -7.70
N GLY A 498 -11.04 23.03 -7.02
CA GLY A 498 -12.22 22.27 -7.45
C GLY A 498 -12.03 21.37 -8.69
N CYS A 499 -10.86 21.37 -9.34
CA CYS A 499 -10.63 20.66 -10.61
C CYS A 499 -10.42 19.15 -10.45
N GLY A 500 -10.18 18.69 -9.21
CA GLY A 500 -10.05 17.27 -8.86
C GLY A 500 -11.42 16.62 -8.59
N ALA A 501 -11.64 16.20 -7.35
CA ALA A 501 -12.84 15.46 -6.95
C ALA A 501 -14.17 16.20 -7.18
N PHE A 502 -14.14 17.54 -7.25
CA PHE A 502 -15.32 18.37 -7.50
C PHE A 502 -15.58 18.61 -8.99
N GLY A 503 -14.70 18.19 -9.90
CA GLY A 503 -14.98 18.18 -11.34
C GLY A 503 -15.15 19.56 -11.99
N ASN A 504 -14.51 20.61 -11.46
CA ASN A 504 -14.49 21.92 -12.11
C ASN A 504 -13.59 21.88 -13.36
N PRO A 505 -13.92 22.63 -14.43
CA PRO A 505 -13.13 22.67 -15.65
C PRO A 505 -11.80 23.41 -15.45
N ALA A 506 -10.67 22.71 -15.52
CA ALA A 506 -9.34 23.24 -15.21
C ALA A 506 -8.93 24.40 -16.11
N SER A 507 -9.19 24.31 -17.42
CA SER A 507 -8.87 25.40 -18.36
C SER A 507 -9.62 26.68 -18.03
N HIS A 508 -10.92 26.59 -17.74
CA HIS A 508 -11.71 27.77 -17.40
C HIS A 508 -11.36 28.29 -16.01
N MET A 509 -11.10 27.42 -15.03
CA MET A 509 -10.63 27.83 -13.72
C MET A 509 -9.30 28.61 -13.79
N ALA A 510 -8.35 28.17 -14.63
CA ALA A 510 -7.10 28.90 -14.85
C ALA A 510 -7.35 30.30 -15.42
N LYS A 511 -8.22 30.43 -16.44
CA LYS A 511 -8.62 31.73 -17.00
C LYS A 511 -9.25 32.64 -15.94
N ILE A 512 -10.15 32.11 -15.10
CA ILE A 512 -10.80 32.88 -14.03
C ILE A 512 -9.79 33.41 -13.02
N PHE A 513 -8.82 32.58 -12.61
CA PHE A 513 -7.75 33.03 -11.72
C PHE A 513 -6.90 34.11 -12.38
N HIS A 514 -6.52 33.93 -13.65
CA HIS A 514 -5.72 34.90 -14.40
C HIS A 514 -6.44 36.25 -14.48
N GLU A 515 -7.71 36.25 -14.89
CA GLU A 515 -8.57 37.42 -14.95
C GLU A 515 -8.63 38.18 -13.62
N ILE A 516 -8.91 37.49 -12.51
CA ILE A 516 -9.01 38.13 -11.19
C ILE A 516 -7.65 38.67 -10.71
N LEU A 517 -6.56 37.93 -10.96
CA LEU A 517 -5.23 38.34 -10.55
C LEU A 517 -4.73 39.57 -11.33
N ASP A 518 -5.05 39.65 -12.62
CA ASP A 518 -4.63 40.78 -13.46
C ASP A 518 -5.50 42.02 -13.29
N GLU A 519 -6.81 41.85 -13.13
CA GLU A 519 -7.75 42.98 -13.07
C GLU A 519 -7.90 43.55 -11.64
N GLU A 520 -7.98 42.69 -10.62
CA GLU A 520 -8.40 43.10 -9.27
C GLU A 520 -7.29 42.97 -8.23
N PHE A 521 -6.40 41.98 -8.35
CA PHE A 521 -5.38 41.66 -7.35
C PHE A 521 -3.94 41.92 -7.83
N LYS A 522 -3.78 42.68 -8.91
CA LYS A 522 -2.48 43.02 -9.47
C LYS A 522 -1.66 43.85 -8.49
N GLY A 523 -0.47 43.37 -8.17
CA GLY A 523 0.48 44.05 -7.26
C GLY A 523 0.19 43.87 -5.78
N TYR A 524 -0.85 43.13 -5.38
CA TYR A 524 -1.11 42.86 -3.96
C TYR A 524 -0.17 41.82 -3.37
N TYR A 525 0.20 40.82 -4.16
CA TYR A 525 1.10 39.75 -3.75
C TYR A 525 2.47 39.93 -4.39
N LYS A 526 3.53 39.54 -3.69
CA LYS A 526 4.87 39.43 -4.27
C LYS A 526 5.00 38.15 -5.10
N LYS A 527 4.47 37.03 -4.60
CA LYS A 527 4.61 35.72 -5.24
C LYS A 527 3.35 34.87 -5.05
N ILE A 528 2.86 34.28 -6.14
CA ILE A 528 1.77 33.30 -6.12
C ILE A 528 2.27 32.03 -6.80
N VAL A 529 2.16 30.90 -6.11
CA VAL A 529 2.56 29.59 -6.62
C VAL A 529 1.34 28.70 -6.74
N PHE A 530 0.98 28.30 -7.96
CA PHE A 530 0.01 27.23 -8.20
C PHE A 530 0.73 25.88 -8.12
N ALA A 531 0.67 25.24 -6.95
CA ALA A 531 1.20 23.90 -6.69
C ALA A 531 0.15 22.85 -7.07
N ILE A 532 0.32 22.21 -8.23
CA ILE A 532 -0.66 21.29 -8.82
C ILE A 532 0.02 19.96 -9.16
N ILE A 533 -0.25 18.92 -8.36
CA ILE A 533 0.23 17.56 -8.64
C ILE A 533 -0.58 16.98 -9.81
N ASP A 534 0.09 16.65 -10.92
CA ASP A 534 -0.55 15.97 -12.04
C ASP A 534 -0.60 14.45 -11.82
N GLY A 535 -1.78 13.85 -12.00
CA GLY A 535 -1.95 12.40 -11.89
C GLY A 535 -1.26 11.65 -13.03
N LYS A 536 -0.99 10.35 -12.85
CA LYS A 536 -0.46 9.53 -13.97
C LYS A 536 -1.43 9.54 -15.16
N LYS A 537 -0.95 9.98 -16.32
CA LYS A 537 -1.57 9.79 -17.64
C LYS A 537 -2.07 8.35 -17.77
N GLY A 538 -3.39 8.14 -17.76
CA GLY A 538 -3.99 6.81 -17.92
C GLY A 538 -5.25 6.51 -17.11
N GLN A 539 -5.69 7.37 -16.17
CA GLN A 539 -6.99 7.18 -15.48
C GLN A 539 -8.10 8.15 -15.90
N LEU A 540 -7.80 9.21 -16.67
CA LEU A 540 -8.80 10.22 -17.08
C LEU A 540 -9.11 10.23 -18.58
N GLU A 541 -8.48 9.38 -19.40
CA GLU A 541 -8.68 9.31 -20.85
C GLU A 541 -9.65 8.19 -21.27
N LYS A 542 -10.76 8.01 -20.54
CA LYS A 542 -11.85 7.15 -21.00
C LYS A 542 -13.15 7.94 -21.01
N HIS A 543 -13.50 8.43 -22.21
CA HIS A 543 -14.79 8.97 -22.63
C HIS A 543 -15.30 10.20 -21.85
N GLY A 544 -15.23 11.39 -22.48
CA GLY A 544 -16.01 12.55 -22.05
C GLY A 544 -15.63 13.19 -20.71
N SER A 545 -14.36 13.09 -20.29
CA SER A 545 -13.89 13.73 -19.05
C SER A 545 -13.78 15.26 -19.21
N VAL A 546 -14.17 15.99 -18.16
CA VAL A 546 -14.19 17.48 -18.13
C VAL A 546 -12.78 18.09 -18.28
N ASN A 547 -11.74 17.36 -17.87
CA ASN A 547 -10.34 17.81 -17.90
C ASN A 547 -9.44 16.83 -18.69
N PRO A 548 -9.50 16.82 -20.04
CA PRO A 548 -8.78 15.85 -20.86
C PRO A 548 -7.25 16.00 -20.79
N LYS A 549 -6.75 17.21 -20.55
CA LYS A 549 -5.32 17.53 -20.44
C LYS A 549 -4.73 17.37 -19.03
N GLY A 550 -5.51 16.86 -18.07
CA GLY A 550 -5.16 16.91 -16.65
C GLY A 550 -5.36 18.30 -16.04
N ASN A 551 -4.89 18.50 -14.81
CA ASN A 551 -5.10 19.75 -14.07
C ASN A 551 -3.89 20.71 -14.13
N PHE A 552 -2.68 20.17 -14.29
CA PHE A 552 -1.45 20.97 -14.30
C PHE A 552 -1.29 21.76 -15.61
N LEU A 553 -1.41 21.08 -16.75
CA LEU A 553 -1.12 21.67 -18.06
C LEU A 553 -1.97 22.91 -18.38
N PRO A 554 -3.29 22.95 -18.13
CA PRO A 554 -4.09 24.15 -18.40
C PRO A 554 -3.66 25.38 -17.59
N PHE A 555 -3.32 25.20 -16.32
CA PHE A 555 -2.81 26.30 -15.49
C PHE A 555 -1.42 26.77 -15.98
N PHE A 556 -0.54 25.82 -16.32
CA PHE A 556 0.79 26.14 -16.82
C PHE A 556 0.75 26.87 -18.17
N GLU A 557 -0.13 26.47 -19.09
CA GLU A 557 -0.31 27.14 -20.38
C GLU A 557 -0.89 28.55 -20.22
N GLU A 558 -1.80 28.76 -19.25
CA GLU A 558 -2.46 30.04 -19.05
C GLU A 558 -1.54 31.10 -18.43
N PHE A 559 -0.82 30.77 -17.35
CA PHE A 559 0.08 31.70 -16.66
C PHE A 559 1.48 31.82 -17.28
N LYS A 560 1.71 31.17 -18.43
CA LYS A 560 2.92 31.35 -19.25
C LYS A 560 2.71 32.36 -20.38
N LYS A 561 1.46 32.66 -20.73
CA LYS A 561 1.11 33.75 -21.66
C LYS A 561 1.46 35.07 -21.03
#